data_AF-A0A7C3DRR6-F1
#
_entry.id   AF-A0A7C3DRR6-F1
#
_cell.length_a   1.000
_cell.length_b   1.000
_cell.length_c   1.000
_cell.angle_alpha   90.00
_cell.angle_beta   90.00
_cell.angle_gamma   90.00
#
_symmetry.space_group_name_H-M   'P 1'
#
loop_
_entity.id
_entity.type
_entity.pdbx_description
1 polymer ?
#
loop_
_entity_poly.entity_id
_entity_poly.type
_entity_poly.pdbx_seq_one_letter_code
_entity_poly.pdbx_strand_id
1 'polypeptide(L)'
;MRLISVFLILFYALFCQGQPQEIRFSSLKWTFRKASDSLAFPARIPGTVHTDLLNNGLIGDPFFGANEKELQWIENETWIYETRVNLSEEELKDKKARVIFEGLDTYATVYLNGNEVLRTDNMFRKWDQEISKHLKTGSNTITVMFEPAAVMAKTKAATMPYTLPGGERVFVRKAQYQFGWDWSPRFITCGVWKEARILLYHDPFIKDVQSYTLALTDTLAVVGLQITLSHPAEKDLMLCATLGDSVTQSNDFVKINPGDSSCRLTLRIRNPQRWWCRGLGNAHLYTLTVQLKKGDRAISEKKQSLGLRTLELVQEPDAQGQSFFFRLNGIPVFAKGANYIPQDNFVTRISDTQYRSLLQKTAEANMNMLRVWGGGIYEKDIFYDLCDSLGIMVWQDFMFACAMYPGDSAFNNNVSEEVREQTIRLRNHPCIALWCGNNENDEGWKNWGWQKEYGYNRKDSVEIYHNYMKLFGTVIPQIIAQNDSGRSYHPSSPATGWGRPDAYTTGDVHYWGVWWGMEPFEN
;
A
#
# COMPACT_ATOMS: atom_id res chain seq x y z
N MET A 1 -64.91 -13.20 2.76
CA MET A 1 -63.74 -13.03 1.86
C MET A 1 -63.47 -11.55 1.74
N ARG A 2 -62.34 -10.94 2.10
CA ARG A 2 -61.01 -11.36 2.56
C ARG A 2 -60.54 -10.26 3.53
N LEU A 3 -60.01 -10.64 4.71
CA LEU A 3 -59.20 -9.71 5.51
C LEU A 3 -57.82 -9.59 4.85
N ILE A 4 -57.39 -8.37 4.59
CA ILE A 4 -56.03 -8.05 4.15
C ILE A 4 -55.22 -7.72 5.41
N SER A 5 -54.44 -8.69 5.88
CA SER A 5 -53.42 -8.47 6.90
C SER A 5 -52.15 -7.94 6.23
N VAL A 6 -51.85 -6.67 6.45
CA VAL A 6 -50.57 -6.06 6.08
C VAL A 6 -49.52 -6.53 7.10
N PHE A 7 -48.64 -7.44 6.68
CA PHE A 7 -47.43 -7.77 7.45
C PHE A 7 -46.41 -6.65 7.24
N LEU A 8 -46.26 -5.78 8.25
CA LEU A 8 -45.05 -4.96 8.40
C LEU A 8 -43.90 -5.89 8.77
N ILE A 9 -43.01 -6.18 7.81
CA ILE A 9 -41.71 -6.77 8.10
C ILE A 9 -40.82 -5.63 8.60
N LEU A 10 -40.76 -5.44 9.92
CA LEU A 10 -39.69 -4.68 10.55
C LEU A 10 -38.38 -5.49 10.41
N PHE A 11 -37.55 -5.13 9.43
CA PHE A 11 -36.13 -5.46 9.46
C PHE A 11 -35.50 -4.65 10.61
N TYR A 12 -35.50 -5.21 11.82
CA TYR A 12 -34.52 -4.81 12.82
C TYR A 12 -33.15 -5.23 12.29
N ALA A 13 -32.41 -4.27 11.74
CA ALA A 13 -30.96 -4.39 11.67
C ALA A 13 -30.48 -4.61 13.11
N LEU A 14 -30.12 -5.85 13.43
CA LEU A 14 -29.32 -6.17 14.59
C LEU A 14 -28.00 -5.43 14.42
N PHE A 15 -27.95 -4.18 14.92
CA PHE A 15 -26.71 -3.46 15.10
C PHE A 15 -25.81 -4.36 15.92
N CYS A 16 -24.70 -4.75 15.31
CA CYS A 16 -23.69 -5.60 15.93
C CYS A 16 -23.04 -4.79 17.07
N GLN A 17 -23.63 -4.83 18.27
CA GLN A 17 -23.15 -4.15 19.49
C GLN A 17 -21.76 -4.66 19.98
N GLY A 18 -21.04 -5.43 19.15
CA GLY A 18 -19.69 -5.93 19.43
C GLY A 18 -18.60 -5.40 18.51
N GLN A 19 -18.94 -4.77 17.38
CA GLN A 19 -17.89 -4.23 16.50
C GLN A 19 -17.21 -3.00 17.13
N PRO A 20 -15.90 -2.82 16.91
CA PRO A 20 -15.21 -1.58 17.25
C PRO A 20 -15.95 -0.36 16.68
N GLN A 21 -16.13 0.66 17.50
CA GLN A 21 -16.67 1.94 17.07
C GLN A 21 -15.55 2.74 16.42
N GLU A 22 -15.81 3.25 15.22
CA GLU A 22 -14.85 4.08 14.48
C GLU A 22 -15.30 5.54 14.43
N ILE A 23 -14.38 6.45 14.77
CA ILE A 23 -14.54 7.87 14.52
C ILE A 23 -13.59 8.24 13.40
N ARG A 24 -14.13 8.38 12.18
CA ARG A 24 -13.36 8.66 10.97
C ARG A 24 -12.99 10.14 10.90
N PHE A 25 -11.71 10.42 10.66
CA PHE A 25 -11.20 11.79 10.63
C PHE A 25 -11.76 12.57 9.43
N SER A 26 -12.11 11.88 8.35
CA SER A 26 -12.81 12.44 7.18
C SER A 26 -14.20 13.01 7.50
N SER A 27 -14.80 12.61 8.62
CA SER A 27 -16.09 13.16 9.11
C SER A 27 -15.93 14.39 10.02
N LEU A 28 -14.70 14.73 10.41
CA LEU A 28 -14.42 15.81 11.35
C LEU A 28 -14.09 17.11 10.61
N LYS A 29 -14.30 18.24 11.30
CA LYS A 29 -13.89 19.55 10.80
C LYS A 29 -12.41 19.77 11.13
N TRP A 30 -11.56 19.68 10.11
CA TRP A 30 -10.14 19.96 10.24
C TRP A 30 -9.83 21.39 9.86
N THR A 31 -8.84 21.95 10.53
CA THR A 31 -8.16 23.15 10.08
C THR A 31 -6.68 22.85 9.85
N PHE A 32 -6.04 23.66 9.00
CA PHE A 32 -4.60 23.67 8.83
C PHE A 32 -4.06 25.10 8.89
N ARG A 33 -2.78 25.23 9.24
CA ARG A 33 -2.03 26.47 9.17
C ARG A 33 -0.54 26.21 9.05
N LYS A 34 0.18 27.20 8.56
CA LYS A 34 1.64 27.28 8.72
C LYS A 34 1.96 27.49 10.20
N ALA A 35 3.00 26.85 10.72
CA ALA A 35 3.33 26.89 12.14
C ALA A 35 3.61 28.31 12.67
N SER A 36 4.21 29.17 11.84
CA SER A 36 4.49 30.58 12.14
C SER A 36 3.25 31.46 12.19
N ASP A 37 2.12 30.99 11.66
CA ASP A 37 0.94 31.81 11.43
C ASP A 37 -0.10 31.55 12.52
N SER A 38 -0.84 32.59 12.88
CA SER A 38 -1.95 32.50 13.84
C SER A 38 -3.27 32.10 13.19
N LEU A 39 -3.45 32.45 11.90
CA LEU A 39 -4.68 32.19 11.16
C LEU A 39 -4.71 30.75 10.66
N ALA A 40 -5.84 30.08 10.88
CA ALA A 40 -6.09 28.72 10.43
C ALA A 40 -7.23 28.69 9.40
N PHE A 41 -7.12 27.77 8.45
CA PHE A 41 -8.05 27.61 7.34
C PHE A 41 -8.65 26.20 7.35
N PRO A 42 -9.84 25.98 6.78
CA PRO A 42 -10.39 24.64 6.60
C PRO A 42 -9.44 23.71 5.84
N ALA A 43 -9.36 22.47 6.30
CA ALA A 43 -8.58 21.39 5.68
C ALA A 43 -9.44 20.16 5.41
N ARG A 44 -9.01 19.33 4.47
CA ARG A 44 -9.65 18.03 4.17
C ARG A 44 -8.75 16.87 4.55
N ILE A 45 -9.36 15.82 5.10
CA ILE A 45 -8.68 14.54 5.37
C ILE A 45 -9.52 13.44 4.71
N PRO A 46 -8.92 12.54 3.89
CA PRO A 46 -7.54 12.59 3.41
C PRO A 46 -7.27 13.82 2.54
N GLY A 47 -6.06 14.37 2.64
CA GLY A 47 -5.69 15.59 1.93
C GLY A 47 -4.21 15.94 2.07
N THR A 48 -3.81 17.01 1.39
CA THR A 48 -2.44 17.52 1.44
C THR A 48 -2.42 19.04 1.48
N VAL A 49 -1.34 19.60 2.01
CA VAL A 49 -1.22 21.05 2.19
C VAL A 49 -1.38 21.84 0.90
N HIS A 50 -0.84 21.36 -0.23
CA HIS A 50 -1.00 22.04 -1.51
C HIS A 50 -2.46 22.11 -1.92
N THR A 51 -3.22 21.02 -1.73
CA THR A 51 -4.65 21.00 -2.05
C THR A 51 -5.46 21.87 -1.11
N ASP A 52 -5.10 21.93 0.17
CA ASP A 52 -5.81 22.78 1.13
C ASP A 52 -5.50 24.27 0.91
N LEU A 53 -4.26 24.63 0.58
CA LEU A 53 -3.89 25.98 0.14
C LEU A 53 -4.69 26.39 -1.10
N LEU A 54 -4.75 25.51 -2.11
CA LEU A 54 -5.49 25.76 -3.35
C LEU A 54 -6.99 25.93 -3.09
N ASN A 55 -7.60 25.03 -2.30
CA ASN A 55 -9.03 25.07 -1.96
C ASN A 55 -9.43 26.33 -1.18
N ASN A 56 -8.49 26.95 -0.47
CA ASN A 56 -8.70 28.19 0.26
C ASN A 56 -8.26 29.45 -0.53
N GLY A 57 -7.86 29.30 -1.80
CA GLY A 57 -7.44 30.42 -2.65
C GLY A 57 -6.14 31.09 -2.21
N LEU A 58 -5.29 30.38 -1.47
CA LEU A 58 -4.02 30.89 -0.92
C LEU A 58 -2.84 30.73 -1.89
N ILE A 59 -3.02 29.93 -2.94
CA ILE A 59 -2.05 29.73 -4.02
C ILE A 59 -2.77 29.68 -5.38
N GLY A 60 -2.04 29.95 -6.46
CA GLY A 60 -2.51 29.72 -7.82
C GLY A 60 -2.59 28.23 -8.17
N ASP A 61 -3.21 27.91 -9.31
CA ASP A 61 -3.24 26.53 -9.81
C ASP A 61 -1.80 26.00 -10.02
N PRO A 62 -1.38 24.93 -9.31
CA PRO A 62 -0.03 24.40 -9.41
C PRO A 62 0.37 23.95 -10.83
N PHE A 63 -0.60 23.58 -11.67
CA PHE A 63 -0.33 23.07 -13.02
C PHE A 63 -0.42 24.14 -14.11
N PHE A 64 -0.75 25.39 -13.76
CA PHE A 64 -0.86 26.47 -14.74
C PHE A 64 0.49 27.17 -14.98
N GLY A 65 0.86 27.32 -16.25
CA GLY A 65 2.01 28.13 -16.67
C GLY A 65 3.32 27.71 -15.99
N ALA A 66 3.94 28.65 -15.28
CA ALA A 66 5.22 28.45 -14.57
C ALA A 66 5.05 28.44 -13.04
N ASN A 67 3.82 28.25 -12.55
CA ASN A 67 3.48 28.36 -11.13
C ASN A 67 4.26 27.38 -10.25
N GLU A 68 4.75 26.26 -10.80
CA GLU A 68 5.62 25.33 -10.07
C GLU A 68 6.72 26.05 -9.29
N LYS A 69 7.43 27.01 -9.91
CA LYS A 69 8.52 27.75 -9.26
C LYS A 69 8.06 28.62 -8.10
N GLU A 70 6.86 29.19 -8.22
CA GLU A 70 6.29 30.10 -7.23
C GLU A 70 5.79 29.37 -5.97
N LEU A 71 5.57 28.05 -6.06
CA LEU A 71 5.03 27.24 -4.98
C LEU A 71 6.10 26.48 -4.17
N GLN A 72 7.37 26.55 -4.57
CA GLN A 72 8.47 25.83 -3.90
C GLN A 72 8.69 26.26 -2.45
N TRP A 73 8.21 27.43 -2.01
CA TRP A 73 8.33 27.83 -0.61
C TRP A 73 7.62 26.85 0.33
N ILE A 74 6.54 26.18 -0.12
CA ILE A 74 5.70 25.30 0.69
C ILE A 74 6.50 24.12 1.29
N GLU A 75 7.51 23.61 0.57
CA GLU A 75 8.31 22.44 1.00
C GLU A 75 9.21 22.73 2.21
N ASN A 76 9.45 23.99 2.52
CA ASN A 76 10.37 24.43 3.57
C ASN A 76 9.65 24.78 4.88
N GLU A 77 8.32 24.70 4.91
CA GLU A 77 7.51 25.14 6.03
C GLU A 77 6.98 23.98 6.88
N THR A 78 6.81 24.26 8.17
CA THR A 78 6.12 23.36 9.10
C THR A 78 4.62 23.63 9.04
N TRP A 79 3.83 22.57 8.90
CA TRP A 79 2.37 22.66 8.76
C TRP A 79 1.67 21.95 9.92
N ILE A 80 0.62 22.56 10.45
CA ILE A 80 -0.13 22.05 11.60
C ILE A 80 -1.57 21.83 11.18
N TYR A 81 -2.07 20.60 11.35
CA TYR A 81 -3.47 20.23 11.20
C TYR A 81 -4.08 20.03 12.58
N GLU A 82 -5.29 20.53 12.80
CA GLU A 82 -6.01 20.38 14.07
C GLU A 82 -7.48 20.00 13.87
N THR A 83 -7.99 19.15 14.75
CA THR A 83 -9.44 18.92 14.89
C THR A 83 -9.81 18.67 16.34
N ARG A 84 -11.12 18.57 16.60
CA ARG A 84 -11.67 18.19 17.89
C ARG A 84 -12.69 17.07 17.74
N VAL A 85 -12.66 16.15 18.70
CA VAL A 85 -13.65 15.09 18.86
C VAL A 85 -14.27 15.18 20.26
N ASN A 86 -15.59 15.13 20.33
CA ASN A 86 -16.30 15.05 21.60
C ASN A 86 -16.62 13.58 21.89
N LEU A 87 -16.26 13.11 23.08
CA LEU A 87 -16.50 11.75 23.54
C LEU A 87 -17.34 11.77 24.80
N SER A 88 -18.42 11.01 24.84
CA SER A 88 -19.23 10.80 26.03
C SER A 88 -18.57 9.84 27.02
N GLU A 89 -19.02 9.85 28.27
CA GLU A 89 -18.57 8.88 29.28
C GLU A 89 -18.92 7.45 28.87
N GLU A 90 -20.09 7.23 28.27
CA GLU A 90 -20.52 5.92 27.77
C GLU A 90 -19.66 5.41 26.62
N GLU A 91 -19.17 6.29 25.74
CA GLU A 91 -18.26 5.90 24.67
C GLU A 91 -16.89 5.45 25.17
N LEU A 92 -16.42 6.01 26.29
CA LEU A 92 -15.13 5.68 26.90
C LEU A 92 -15.22 4.54 27.92
N LYS A 93 -16.39 4.31 28.52
CA LYS A 93 -16.60 3.33 29.59
C LYS A 93 -16.18 1.93 29.13
N ASP A 94 -15.23 1.34 29.88
CA ASP A 94 -14.68 0.00 29.66
C ASP A 94 -14.10 -0.24 28.25
N LYS A 95 -13.84 0.82 27.46
CA LYS A 95 -13.24 0.70 26.12
C LYS A 95 -11.78 1.12 26.12
N LYS A 96 -10.98 0.40 25.33
CA LYS A 96 -9.65 0.82 24.88
C LYS A 96 -9.79 1.65 23.60
N ALA A 97 -8.84 2.54 23.37
CA ALA A 97 -8.79 3.43 22.22
C ALA A 97 -7.46 3.32 21.49
N ARG A 98 -7.51 3.29 20.15
CA ARG A 98 -6.35 3.40 19.28
C ARG A 98 -6.56 4.50 18.26
N VAL A 99 -5.53 5.28 17.95
CA VAL A 99 -5.52 6.16 16.78
C VAL A 99 -4.79 5.44 15.65
N ILE A 100 -5.42 5.40 14.50
CA ILE A 100 -4.92 4.71 13.31
C ILE A 100 -4.82 5.71 12.18
N PHE A 101 -3.61 5.90 11.67
CA PHE A 101 -3.34 6.63 10.44
C PHE A 101 -2.89 5.63 9.38
N GLU A 102 -3.67 5.47 8.30
CA GLU A 102 -3.28 4.58 7.20
C GLU A 102 -2.18 5.19 6.30
N GLY A 103 -1.82 6.46 6.54
CA GLY A 103 -0.72 7.14 5.87
C GLY A 103 -0.55 8.59 6.32
N LEU A 104 0.66 8.93 6.79
CA LEU A 104 1.08 10.28 7.16
C LEU A 104 2.28 10.66 6.28
N ASP A 105 2.17 11.78 5.56
CA ASP A 105 3.20 12.24 4.64
C ASP A 105 3.93 13.47 5.22
N THR A 106 5.14 13.38 5.76
CA THR A 106 5.89 12.15 6.10
C THR A 106 6.37 12.21 7.54
N TYR A 107 7.18 13.23 7.87
CA TYR A 107 7.63 13.48 9.23
C TYR A 107 6.53 14.16 10.01
N ALA A 108 5.78 13.39 10.80
CA ALA A 108 4.64 13.90 11.55
C ALA A 108 4.82 13.63 13.03
N THR A 109 4.45 14.60 13.85
CA THR A 109 4.25 14.43 15.28
C THR A 109 2.78 14.65 15.62
N VAL A 110 2.16 13.64 16.23
CA VAL A 110 0.74 13.66 16.62
C VAL A 110 0.63 13.97 18.10
N TYR A 111 -0.19 14.95 18.43
CA TYR A 111 -0.53 15.34 19.79
C TYR A 111 -1.99 15.08 20.07
N LEU A 112 -2.28 14.59 21.27
CA LEU A 112 -3.63 14.45 21.80
C LEU A 112 -3.73 15.22 23.11
N ASN A 113 -4.61 16.22 23.15
CA ASN A 113 -4.77 17.13 24.28
C ASN A 113 -3.44 17.77 24.72
N GLY A 114 -2.57 18.08 23.75
CA GLY A 114 -1.24 18.66 23.98
C GLY A 114 -0.14 17.66 24.33
N ASN A 115 -0.46 16.38 24.55
CA ASN A 115 0.54 15.34 24.81
C ASN A 115 0.97 14.68 23.50
N GLU A 116 2.28 14.56 23.27
CA GLU A 116 2.81 13.80 22.15
C GLU A 116 2.45 12.31 22.31
N VAL A 117 1.86 11.70 21.28
CA VAL A 117 1.46 10.29 21.30
C VAL A 117 2.13 9.46 20.21
N LEU A 118 2.60 10.07 19.12
CA LEU A 118 3.18 9.37 17.98
C LEU A 118 4.13 10.28 17.19
N ARG A 119 5.28 9.74 16.77
CA ARG A 119 6.15 10.31 15.73
C ARG A 119 6.27 9.36 14.55
N THR A 120 6.30 9.91 13.34
CA THR A 120 6.37 9.13 12.09
C THR A 120 7.44 9.66 11.16
N ASP A 121 7.93 8.78 10.27
CA ASP A 121 9.02 9.11 9.34
C ASP A 121 8.92 8.35 7.99
N ASN A 122 7.73 7.83 7.67
CA ASN A 122 7.50 7.06 6.45
C ASN A 122 6.07 7.21 5.93
N MET A 123 5.95 7.72 4.70
CA MET A 123 4.69 7.94 3.98
C MET A 123 3.89 6.66 3.75
N PHE A 124 4.60 5.56 3.56
CA PHE A 124 4.05 4.27 3.13
C PHE A 124 3.68 3.36 4.29
N ARG A 125 3.87 3.81 5.52
CA ARG A 125 3.52 3.04 6.72
C ARG A 125 2.16 3.41 7.27
N LYS A 126 1.51 2.40 7.84
CA LYS A 126 0.39 2.52 8.74
C LYS A 126 0.90 2.74 10.15
N TRP A 127 0.32 3.72 10.83
CA TRP A 127 0.66 4.04 12.22
C TRP A 127 -0.55 3.74 13.11
N ASP A 128 -0.36 2.85 14.08
CA ASP A 128 -1.43 2.34 14.93
C ASP A 128 -1.00 2.39 16.41
N GLN A 129 -1.52 3.38 17.14
CA GLN A 129 -1.07 3.74 18.49
C GLN A 129 -2.21 3.65 19.52
N GLU A 130 -1.94 3.04 20.67
CA GLU A 130 -2.85 3.02 21.82
C GLU A 130 -2.87 4.40 22.50
N ILE A 131 -4.07 4.95 22.75
CA ILE A 131 -4.26 6.32 23.23
C ILE A 131 -5.27 6.47 24.38
N SER A 132 -5.75 5.37 24.98
CA SER A 132 -6.81 5.39 26.01
C SER A 132 -6.48 6.34 27.15
N LYS A 133 -5.21 6.37 27.59
CA LYS A 133 -4.75 7.21 28.70
C LYS A 133 -4.73 8.71 28.40
N HIS A 134 -4.83 9.09 27.13
CA HIS A 134 -4.74 10.47 26.66
C HIS A 134 -6.12 11.06 26.32
N LEU A 135 -7.16 10.23 26.27
CA LEU A 135 -8.54 10.66 26.03
C LEU A 135 -9.22 11.07 27.35
N LYS A 136 -10.17 12.00 27.23
CA LYS A 136 -11.04 12.45 28.33
C LYS A 136 -12.49 12.57 27.86
N THR A 137 -13.42 12.50 28.80
CA THR A 137 -14.83 12.85 28.54
C THR A 137 -14.93 14.31 28.10
N GLY A 138 -15.77 14.58 27.11
CA GLY A 138 -15.92 15.87 26.46
C GLY A 138 -14.97 16.06 25.29
N SER A 139 -14.51 17.30 25.10
CA SER A 139 -13.71 17.69 23.93
C SER A 139 -12.26 17.22 24.04
N ASN A 140 -11.79 16.53 23.01
CA ASN A 140 -10.40 16.11 22.82
C ASN A 140 -9.84 16.80 21.58
N THR A 141 -8.69 17.45 21.71
CA THR A 141 -8.00 18.10 20.57
C THR A 141 -6.96 17.16 20.01
N ILE A 142 -6.98 16.96 18.70
CA ILE A 142 -5.98 16.18 17.95
C ILE A 142 -5.22 17.16 17.06
N THR A 143 -3.91 17.16 17.19
CA THR A 143 -3.02 18.00 16.37
C THR A 143 -2.02 17.11 15.66
N VAL A 144 -1.81 17.33 14.37
CA VAL A 144 -0.78 16.66 13.56
C VAL A 144 0.14 17.73 13.00
N MET A 145 1.39 17.73 13.44
CA MET A 145 2.41 18.67 12.99
C MET A 145 3.34 17.97 12.00
N PHE A 146 3.46 18.51 10.80
CA PHE A 146 4.33 18.01 9.74
C PHE A 146 5.58 18.87 9.63
N GLU A 147 6.74 18.27 9.85
CA GLU A 147 8.04 18.89 9.63
C GLU A 147 8.42 18.82 8.14
N PRO A 148 9.13 19.83 7.60
CA PRO A 148 9.44 19.92 6.18
C PRO A 148 10.36 18.79 5.71
N ALA A 149 9.80 17.86 4.94
CA ALA A 149 10.53 16.69 4.44
C ALA A 149 11.75 17.07 3.58
N ALA A 150 11.68 18.18 2.83
CA ALA A 150 12.80 18.69 2.03
C ALA A 150 13.99 19.11 2.91
N VAL A 151 13.73 19.76 4.04
CA VAL A 151 14.77 20.16 5.00
C VAL A 151 15.38 18.92 5.65
N MET A 152 14.54 17.99 6.13
CA MET A 152 15.01 16.74 6.72
C MET A 152 15.86 15.90 5.75
N ALA A 153 15.45 15.84 4.47
CA ALA A 153 16.19 15.18 3.40
C ALA A 153 17.60 15.78 3.24
N LYS A 154 17.68 17.11 3.09
CA LYS A 154 18.95 17.84 2.94
C LYS A 154 19.84 17.70 4.17
N THR A 155 19.27 17.79 5.38
CA THR A 155 20.01 17.59 6.64
C THR A 155 20.61 16.20 6.71
N LYS A 156 19.84 15.15 6.40
CA LYS A 156 20.35 13.77 6.39
C LYS A 156 21.44 13.59 5.33
N ALA A 157 21.21 14.07 4.11
CA ALA A 157 22.19 14.02 3.03
C ALA A 157 23.53 14.67 3.41
N ALA A 158 23.50 15.82 4.09
CA ALA A 158 24.69 16.53 4.54
C ALA A 158 25.53 15.78 5.59
N THR A 159 25.00 14.73 6.21
CA THR A 159 25.75 13.89 7.17
C THR A 159 26.59 12.81 6.48
N MET A 160 26.36 12.55 5.19
CA MET A 160 27.08 11.51 4.45
C MET A 160 28.44 11.99 3.98
N PRO A 161 29.47 11.11 3.98
CA PRO A 161 30.79 11.43 3.44
C PRO A 161 30.81 11.48 1.90
N TYR A 162 29.74 11.03 1.25
CA TYR A 162 29.55 11.00 -0.20
C TYR A 162 28.09 11.34 -0.56
N THR A 163 27.87 11.82 -1.78
CA THR A 163 26.52 12.01 -2.31
C THR A 163 26.01 10.70 -2.88
N LEU A 164 24.81 10.26 -2.52
CA LEU A 164 24.17 9.11 -3.16
C LEU A 164 23.48 9.54 -4.47
N PRO A 165 23.51 8.72 -5.54
CA PRO A 165 22.73 8.99 -6.74
C PRO A 165 21.25 9.09 -6.41
N GLY A 166 20.58 10.11 -6.94
CA GLY A 166 19.23 10.51 -6.56
C GLY A 166 19.18 11.71 -5.61
N GLY A 167 20.30 12.14 -5.02
CA GLY A 167 20.36 13.36 -4.21
C GLY A 167 19.62 13.24 -2.88
N GLU A 168 18.94 14.30 -2.44
CA GLU A 168 18.32 14.33 -1.11
C GLU A 168 17.12 13.38 -0.95
N ARG A 169 16.41 13.05 -2.03
CA ARG A 169 15.14 12.29 -1.97
C ARG A 169 15.30 10.89 -1.40
N VAL A 170 16.50 10.31 -1.47
CA VAL A 170 16.78 8.93 -1.06
C VAL A 170 16.79 8.76 0.47
N PHE A 171 16.92 9.85 1.21
CA PHE A 171 16.99 9.85 2.68
C PHE A 171 15.62 9.90 3.37
N VAL A 172 14.54 9.95 2.58
CA VAL A 172 13.16 10.02 3.08
C VAL A 172 12.32 8.94 2.40
N ARG A 173 11.58 8.17 3.20
CA ARG A 173 10.59 7.21 2.69
C ARG A 173 9.29 7.94 2.35
N LYS A 174 9.29 8.52 1.15
CA LYS A 174 8.21 9.32 0.55
C LYS A 174 8.14 9.02 -0.95
N ALA A 175 6.99 9.30 -1.58
CA ALA A 175 6.83 9.16 -3.02
C ALA A 175 7.92 9.96 -3.77
N GLN A 176 8.70 9.26 -4.59
CA GLN A 176 9.93 9.83 -5.16
C GLN A 176 9.64 10.89 -6.21
N TYR A 177 8.56 10.70 -7.00
CA TYR A 177 8.13 11.65 -8.03
C TYR A 177 7.80 13.05 -7.47
N GLN A 178 7.47 13.17 -6.18
CA GLN A 178 7.16 14.47 -5.56
C GLN A 178 8.38 15.39 -5.46
N PHE A 179 9.59 14.84 -5.57
CA PHE A 179 10.83 15.62 -5.68
C PHE A 179 11.08 16.14 -7.11
N GLY A 180 10.17 15.87 -8.04
CA GLY A 180 10.31 16.09 -9.47
C GLY A 180 10.69 14.79 -10.19
N TRP A 181 10.26 14.67 -11.44
CA TRP A 181 10.66 13.61 -12.36
C TRP A 181 10.69 14.15 -13.80
N ASP A 182 11.23 13.40 -14.75
CA ASP A 182 11.26 13.84 -16.17
C ASP A 182 9.85 14.03 -16.79
N TRP A 183 8.80 13.54 -16.12
CA TRP A 183 7.39 13.73 -16.46
C TRP A 183 6.55 14.39 -15.35
N SER A 184 7.14 14.83 -14.23
CA SER A 184 6.40 15.41 -13.09
C SER A 184 7.06 16.67 -12.52
N PRO A 185 6.29 17.72 -12.19
CA PRO A 185 6.79 18.85 -11.41
C PRO A 185 7.24 18.42 -10.01
N ARG A 186 8.06 19.26 -9.37
CA ARG A 186 8.44 19.12 -7.95
C ARG A 186 7.39 19.76 -7.05
N PHE A 187 6.62 18.92 -6.36
CA PHE A 187 5.70 19.33 -5.30
C PHE A 187 5.89 18.44 -4.06
N ILE A 188 6.87 18.80 -3.22
CA ILE A 188 7.10 18.12 -1.94
C ILE A 188 6.02 18.57 -0.95
N THR A 189 4.87 17.91 -1.02
CA THR A 189 3.73 18.15 -0.14
C THR A 189 3.85 17.43 1.20
N CYS A 190 2.93 17.70 2.13
CA CYS A 190 2.71 16.92 3.34
C CYS A 190 1.20 16.83 3.65
N GLY A 191 0.82 15.93 4.56
CA GLY A 191 -0.56 15.82 5.04
C GLY A 191 -0.96 14.43 5.53
N VAL A 192 -2.18 14.33 6.06
CA VAL A 192 -2.83 13.04 6.34
C VAL A 192 -3.39 12.51 5.01
N TRP A 193 -2.54 11.86 4.23
CA TRP A 193 -2.80 11.56 2.82
C TRP A 193 -3.66 10.30 2.59
N LYS A 194 -3.91 9.53 3.64
CA LYS A 194 -4.84 8.38 3.65
C LYS A 194 -5.84 8.52 4.81
N GLU A 195 -6.82 7.63 4.86
CA GLU A 195 -7.82 7.60 5.93
C GLU A 195 -7.16 7.51 7.32
N ALA A 196 -7.78 8.16 8.29
CA ALA A 196 -7.38 8.12 9.69
C ALA A 196 -8.62 8.03 10.59
N ARG A 197 -8.49 7.40 11.75
CA ARG A 197 -9.60 7.17 12.68
C ARG A 197 -9.15 6.95 14.10
N ILE A 198 -10.05 7.22 15.05
CA ILE A 198 -10.00 6.64 16.39
C ILE A 198 -10.87 5.38 16.40
N LEU A 199 -10.29 4.29 16.89
CA LEU A 199 -10.94 2.99 17.09
C LEU A 199 -11.19 2.79 18.58
N LEU A 200 -12.46 2.76 19.00
CA LEU A 200 -12.88 2.45 20.36
C LEU A 200 -13.39 1.00 20.41
N TYR A 201 -12.84 0.18 21.31
CA TYR A 201 -13.16 -1.25 21.36
C TYR A 201 -13.08 -1.81 22.78
N HIS A 202 -13.84 -2.88 23.02
CA HIS A 202 -13.79 -3.64 24.27
C HIS A 202 -13.26 -5.05 24.01
N ASP A 203 -13.95 -5.82 23.16
CA ASP A 203 -13.57 -7.19 22.81
C ASP A 203 -12.40 -7.24 21.80
N PRO A 204 -11.64 -8.35 21.71
CA PRO A 204 -10.70 -8.58 20.63
C PRO A 204 -11.39 -8.60 19.27
N PHE A 205 -10.67 -8.15 18.25
CA PHE A 205 -11.15 -8.09 16.88
C PHE A 205 -10.14 -8.73 15.92
N ILE A 206 -10.61 -9.14 14.75
CA ILE A 206 -9.78 -9.70 13.70
C ILE A 206 -8.89 -8.58 13.14
N LYS A 207 -7.58 -8.67 13.37
CA LYS A 207 -6.59 -7.71 12.86
C LYS A 207 -6.25 -8.01 11.40
N ASP A 208 -6.03 -9.28 11.08
CA ASP A 208 -5.59 -9.72 9.76
C ASP A 208 -6.15 -11.11 9.41
N VAL A 209 -6.40 -11.34 8.12
CA VAL A 209 -6.79 -12.63 7.55
C VAL A 209 -5.97 -12.85 6.29
N GLN A 210 -4.92 -13.66 6.37
CA GLN A 210 -4.21 -14.14 5.19
C GLN A 210 -4.93 -15.35 4.61
N SER A 211 -5.13 -15.34 3.29
CA SER A 211 -5.59 -16.49 2.53
C SER A 211 -4.51 -16.95 1.54
N TYR A 212 -4.33 -18.27 1.42
CA TYR A 212 -3.37 -18.85 0.50
C TYR A 212 -3.86 -20.20 -0.02
N THR A 213 -3.50 -20.52 -1.26
CA THR A 213 -3.90 -21.76 -1.93
C THR A 213 -2.94 -22.87 -1.54
N LEU A 214 -3.44 -23.90 -0.86
CA LEU A 214 -2.68 -25.09 -0.49
C LEU A 214 -2.67 -26.13 -1.61
N ALA A 215 -3.79 -26.28 -2.32
CA ALA A 215 -3.93 -27.15 -3.48
C ALA A 215 -5.05 -26.62 -4.39
N LEU A 216 -4.88 -26.76 -5.70
CA LEU A 216 -5.88 -26.37 -6.70
C LEU A 216 -5.86 -27.34 -7.88
N THR A 217 -6.93 -28.11 -8.03
CA THR A 217 -7.20 -28.96 -9.20
C THR A 217 -8.51 -28.52 -9.87
N ASP A 218 -9.00 -29.24 -10.87
CA ASP A 218 -10.30 -28.96 -11.49
C ASP A 218 -11.48 -29.37 -10.58
N THR A 219 -11.26 -30.29 -9.64
CA THR A 219 -12.31 -30.87 -8.80
C THR A 219 -12.25 -30.42 -7.34
N LEU A 220 -11.12 -29.88 -6.89
CA LEU A 220 -10.92 -29.47 -5.50
C LEU A 220 -9.95 -28.29 -5.37
N ALA A 221 -10.33 -27.28 -4.60
CA ALA A 221 -9.42 -26.30 -4.02
C ALA A 221 -9.36 -26.46 -2.51
N VAL A 222 -8.14 -26.35 -1.97
CA VAL A 222 -7.88 -26.30 -0.52
C VAL A 222 -7.25 -24.95 -0.21
N VAL A 223 -7.91 -24.16 0.63
CA VAL A 223 -7.49 -22.80 0.97
C VAL A 223 -7.12 -22.77 2.44
N GLY A 224 -5.87 -22.39 2.73
CA GLY A 224 -5.41 -22.12 4.09
C GLY A 224 -5.75 -20.69 4.48
N LEU A 225 -6.22 -20.51 5.72
CA LEU A 225 -6.43 -19.22 6.35
C LEU A 225 -5.51 -19.09 7.56
N GLN A 226 -4.79 -17.98 7.67
CA GLN A 226 -4.09 -17.58 8.88
C GLN A 226 -4.70 -16.28 9.40
N ILE A 227 -5.27 -16.34 10.60
CA ILE A 227 -5.98 -15.22 11.20
C ILE A 227 -5.20 -14.70 12.40
N THR A 228 -5.05 -13.38 12.48
CA THR A 228 -4.40 -12.68 13.61
C THR A 228 -5.42 -11.82 14.33
N LEU A 229 -5.46 -11.88 15.66
CA LEU A 229 -6.31 -11.06 16.51
C LEU A 229 -5.60 -9.77 16.94
N SER A 230 -6.36 -8.75 17.32
CA SER A 230 -5.81 -7.47 17.79
C SER A 230 -5.07 -7.57 19.12
N HIS A 231 -5.47 -8.52 19.96
CA HIS A 231 -4.81 -8.93 21.19
C HIS A 231 -5.21 -10.38 21.52
N PRO A 232 -4.47 -11.08 22.40
CA PRO A 232 -4.84 -12.42 22.84
C PRO A 232 -6.28 -12.50 23.33
N ALA A 233 -6.97 -13.60 23.02
CA ALA A 233 -8.32 -13.82 23.52
C ALA A 233 -8.31 -13.89 25.05
N GLU A 234 -9.25 -13.21 25.70
CA GLU A 234 -9.39 -13.22 27.17
C GLU A 234 -10.31 -14.34 27.66
N LYS A 235 -11.15 -14.87 26.76
CA LYS A 235 -12.14 -15.92 27.00
C LYS A 235 -12.20 -16.83 25.79
N ASP A 236 -12.90 -17.96 25.91
CA ASP A 236 -13.23 -18.81 24.78
C ASP A 236 -14.00 -18.02 23.71
N LEU A 237 -13.47 -18.04 22.49
CA LEU A 237 -14.11 -17.47 21.30
C LEU A 237 -14.22 -18.53 20.21
N MET A 238 -15.09 -18.26 19.24
CA MET A 238 -15.25 -19.12 18.07
C MET A 238 -14.98 -18.32 16.81
N LEU A 239 -14.13 -18.84 15.94
CA LEU A 239 -13.93 -18.28 14.62
C LEU A 239 -14.71 -19.11 13.60
N CYS A 240 -15.46 -18.44 12.73
CA CYS A 240 -16.23 -19.04 11.65
C CYS A 240 -15.76 -18.42 10.33
N ALA A 241 -15.28 -19.24 9.39
CA ALA A 241 -14.92 -18.79 8.07
C ALA A 241 -15.87 -19.39 7.02
N THR A 242 -16.39 -18.53 6.17
CA THR A 242 -17.30 -18.85 5.08
C THR A 242 -16.67 -18.37 3.79
N LEU A 243 -16.43 -19.28 2.86
CA LEU A 243 -15.98 -18.95 1.51
C LEU A 243 -17.02 -19.42 0.52
N GLY A 244 -17.52 -18.49 -0.27
CA GLY A 244 -18.56 -18.83 -1.22
C GLY A 244 -19.03 -17.67 -2.07
N ASP A 245 -19.88 -18.04 -3.02
CA ASP A 245 -20.69 -17.15 -3.82
C ASP A 245 -22.16 -17.58 -3.68
N SER A 246 -23.04 -17.07 -4.54
CA SER A 246 -24.45 -17.47 -4.55
C SER A 246 -24.70 -18.96 -4.83
N VAL A 247 -23.69 -19.71 -5.32
CA VAL A 247 -23.83 -21.09 -5.82
C VAL A 247 -23.06 -22.10 -4.97
N THR A 248 -21.92 -21.71 -4.37
CA THR A 248 -21.02 -22.62 -3.66
C THR A 248 -20.67 -22.04 -2.30
N GLN A 249 -20.73 -22.83 -1.23
CA GLN A 249 -20.37 -22.39 0.13
C GLN A 249 -19.53 -23.45 0.85
N SER A 250 -18.40 -23.04 1.43
CA SER A 250 -17.60 -23.82 2.37
C SER A 250 -17.59 -23.09 3.71
N ASN A 251 -17.86 -23.82 4.79
CA ASN A 251 -17.86 -23.29 6.15
C ASN A 251 -16.96 -24.15 7.04
N ASP A 252 -16.20 -23.52 7.92
CA ASP A 252 -15.43 -24.20 8.95
C ASP A 252 -15.32 -23.33 10.21
N PHE A 253 -15.04 -23.94 11.35
CA PHE A 253 -14.96 -23.27 12.63
C PHE A 253 -13.82 -23.77 13.50
N VAL A 254 -13.23 -22.87 14.28
CA VAL A 254 -12.18 -23.21 15.24
C VAL A 254 -12.41 -22.48 16.56
N LYS A 255 -12.19 -23.20 17.67
CA LYS A 255 -12.19 -22.61 19.01
C LYS A 255 -10.87 -21.87 19.23
N ILE A 256 -10.96 -20.64 19.75
CA ILE A 256 -9.82 -19.84 20.21
C ILE A 256 -9.81 -19.89 21.73
N ASN A 257 -8.70 -20.34 22.31
CA ASN A 257 -8.56 -20.43 23.76
C ASN A 257 -8.02 -19.11 24.33
N PRO A 258 -8.22 -18.83 25.63
CA PRO A 258 -7.58 -17.71 26.29
C PRO A 258 -6.06 -17.73 26.11
N GLY A 259 -5.48 -16.58 25.73
CA GLY A 259 -4.05 -16.44 25.43
C GLY A 259 -3.69 -16.59 23.94
N ASP A 260 -4.56 -17.16 23.11
CA ASP A 260 -4.32 -17.29 21.67
C ASP A 260 -4.43 -15.92 20.98
N SER A 261 -3.41 -15.55 20.20
CA SER A 261 -3.37 -14.32 19.39
C SER A 261 -3.50 -14.55 17.88
N SER A 262 -3.46 -15.81 17.46
CA SER A 262 -3.61 -16.22 16.06
C SER A 262 -4.18 -17.63 15.96
N CYS A 263 -4.75 -17.98 14.80
CA CYS A 263 -5.21 -19.32 14.51
C CYS A 263 -5.12 -19.65 13.02
N ARG A 264 -5.23 -20.94 12.69
CA ARG A 264 -5.27 -21.45 11.32
C ARG A 264 -6.52 -22.25 11.07
N LEU A 265 -7.05 -22.14 9.85
CA LEU A 265 -8.24 -22.85 9.40
C LEU A 265 -8.06 -23.27 7.93
N THR A 266 -8.75 -24.31 7.47
CA THR A 266 -8.68 -24.78 6.08
C THR A 266 -10.06 -24.93 5.46
N LEU A 267 -10.32 -24.22 4.37
CA LEU A 267 -11.56 -24.34 3.60
C LEU A 267 -11.35 -25.25 2.39
N ARG A 268 -12.42 -25.97 2.00
CA ARG A 268 -12.40 -26.89 0.85
C ARG A 268 -13.54 -26.55 -0.10
N ILE A 269 -13.21 -26.23 -1.35
CA ILE A 269 -14.18 -25.94 -2.41
C ILE A 269 -14.15 -27.07 -3.42
N ARG A 270 -15.29 -27.73 -3.65
CA ARG A 270 -15.44 -28.72 -4.72
C ARG A 270 -15.74 -27.99 -6.04
N ASN A 271 -15.18 -28.50 -7.13
CA ASN A 271 -15.32 -27.95 -8.48
C ASN A 271 -15.05 -26.43 -8.51
N PRO A 272 -13.86 -25.98 -8.06
CA PRO A 272 -13.57 -24.55 -7.89
C PRO A 272 -13.58 -23.81 -9.23
N GLN A 273 -14.14 -22.60 -9.22
CA GLN A 273 -13.96 -21.65 -10.31
C GLN A 273 -12.67 -20.87 -10.09
N ARG A 274 -11.75 -20.95 -11.07
CA ARG A 274 -10.46 -20.27 -10.98
C ARG A 274 -10.59 -18.80 -11.36
N TRP A 275 -9.73 -17.99 -10.78
CA TRP A 275 -9.45 -16.64 -11.26
C TRP A 275 -8.51 -16.73 -12.47
N TRP A 276 -8.87 -16.05 -13.55
CA TRP A 276 -8.08 -15.93 -14.76
C TRP A 276 -7.79 -14.47 -15.09
N CYS A 277 -6.63 -14.20 -15.65
CA CYS A 277 -6.34 -12.89 -16.21
C CYS A 277 -7.12 -12.68 -17.50
N ARG A 278 -7.26 -11.41 -17.88
CA ARG A 278 -7.96 -11.00 -19.08
C ARG A 278 -7.35 -11.66 -20.32
N GLY A 279 -8.23 -12.21 -21.15
CA GLY A 279 -7.86 -12.93 -22.37
C GLY A 279 -7.70 -14.45 -22.20
N LEU A 280 -7.67 -14.97 -20.96
CA LEU A 280 -7.60 -16.42 -20.70
C LEU A 280 -8.87 -16.99 -20.05
N GLY A 281 -9.72 -16.17 -19.45
CA GLY A 281 -10.97 -16.62 -18.85
C GLY A 281 -11.62 -15.56 -17.97
N ASN A 282 -12.59 -16.01 -17.16
CA ASN A 282 -13.27 -15.15 -16.20
C ASN A 282 -12.41 -14.93 -14.94
N ALA A 283 -12.31 -13.68 -14.50
CA ALA A 283 -11.68 -13.29 -13.24
C ALA A 283 -12.61 -13.60 -12.04
N HIS A 284 -12.87 -14.88 -11.77
CA HIS A 284 -13.81 -15.27 -10.72
C HIS A 284 -13.28 -14.92 -9.32
N LEU A 285 -14.13 -14.28 -8.50
CA LEU A 285 -13.83 -13.86 -7.13
C LEU A 285 -14.90 -14.40 -6.18
N TYR A 286 -14.47 -15.20 -5.21
CA TYR A 286 -15.30 -15.61 -4.08
C TYR A 286 -15.34 -14.51 -3.01
N THR A 287 -16.41 -14.50 -2.20
CA THR A 287 -16.43 -13.72 -0.97
C THR A 287 -16.00 -14.59 0.21
N LEU A 288 -14.87 -14.24 0.84
CA LEU A 288 -14.45 -14.79 2.11
C LEU A 288 -14.98 -13.91 3.24
N THR A 289 -15.81 -14.49 4.12
CA THR A 289 -16.26 -13.85 5.36
C THR A 289 -15.68 -14.60 6.55
N VAL A 290 -14.97 -13.91 7.43
CA VAL A 290 -14.45 -14.46 8.69
C VAL A 290 -15.07 -13.71 9.86
N GLN A 291 -15.73 -14.45 10.74
CA GLN A 291 -16.40 -13.90 11.92
C GLN A 291 -15.75 -14.45 13.19
N LEU A 292 -15.45 -13.55 14.13
CA LEU A 292 -15.11 -13.90 15.50
C LEU A 292 -16.35 -13.76 16.37
N LYS A 293 -16.70 -14.81 17.11
CA LYS A 293 -17.93 -14.92 17.90
C LYS A 293 -17.63 -15.19 19.37
N LYS A 294 -18.47 -14.64 20.23
CA LYS A 294 -18.50 -14.87 21.68
C LYS A 294 -19.87 -15.45 22.02
N GLY A 295 -19.95 -16.76 22.21
CA GLY A 295 -21.22 -17.49 22.09
C GLY A 295 -21.78 -17.34 20.66
N ASP A 296 -23.07 -17.02 20.53
CA ASP A 296 -23.71 -16.81 19.22
C ASP A 296 -23.52 -15.38 18.66
N ARG A 297 -22.99 -14.46 19.46
CA ARG A 297 -22.81 -13.05 19.06
C ARG A 297 -21.51 -12.87 18.27
N ALA A 298 -21.59 -12.39 17.03
CA ALA A 298 -20.43 -11.90 16.30
C ALA A 298 -19.90 -10.62 16.96
N ILE A 299 -18.60 -10.58 17.25
CA ILE A 299 -17.89 -9.43 17.85
C ILE A 299 -16.91 -8.79 16.86
N SER A 300 -16.51 -9.52 15.82
CA SER A 300 -15.71 -8.98 14.73
C SER A 300 -16.00 -9.72 13.44
N GLU A 301 -15.93 -9.00 12.33
CA GLU A 301 -16.09 -9.57 10.99
C GLU A 301 -15.07 -8.93 10.06
N LYS A 302 -14.46 -9.75 9.21
CA LYS A 302 -13.72 -9.29 8.03
C LYS A 302 -14.27 -9.98 6.78
N LYS A 303 -14.42 -9.19 5.73
CA LYS A 303 -14.78 -9.65 4.39
C LYS A 303 -13.67 -9.30 3.42
N GLN A 304 -13.29 -10.23 2.56
CA GLN A 304 -12.36 -9.97 1.47
C GLN A 304 -12.68 -10.83 0.25
N SER A 305 -12.35 -10.30 -0.93
CA SER A 305 -12.40 -11.05 -2.18
C SER A 305 -11.30 -12.09 -2.23
N LEU A 306 -11.56 -13.24 -2.85
CA LEU A 306 -10.58 -14.31 -3.00
C LEU A 306 -10.65 -14.91 -4.40
N GLY A 307 -9.55 -14.80 -5.15
CA GLY A 307 -9.36 -15.47 -6.44
C GLY A 307 -8.49 -16.72 -6.31
N LEU A 308 -9.03 -17.88 -6.73
CA LEU A 308 -8.31 -19.15 -6.73
C LEU A 308 -7.45 -19.27 -7.98
N ARG A 309 -6.13 -19.27 -7.83
CA ARG A 309 -5.18 -19.43 -8.94
C ARG A 309 -3.83 -19.94 -8.46
N THR A 310 -3.08 -20.54 -9.38
CA THR A 310 -1.61 -20.67 -9.28
C THR A 310 -0.96 -19.70 -10.24
N LEU A 311 0.10 -19.02 -9.81
CA LEU A 311 0.80 -18.03 -10.62
C LEU A 311 2.28 -18.01 -10.26
N GLU A 312 3.14 -18.09 -11.27
CA GLU A 312 4.58 -18.04 -11.09
C GLU A 312 5.24 -17.27 -12.25
N LEU A 313 6.37 -16.62 -11.95
CA LEU A 313 7.30 -16.13 -12.95
C LEU A 313 8.26 -17.27 -13.32
N VAL A 314 8.27 -17.66 -14.58
CA VAL A 314 9.13 -18.71 -15.14
C VAL A 314 10.42 -18.07 -15.67
N GLN A 315 11.56 -18.56 -15.18
CA GLN A 315 12.91 -18.11 -15.55
C GLN A 315 13.84 -19.29 -15.85
N GLU A 316 13.43 -20.10 -16.81
CA GLU A 316 14.13 -21.33 -17.19
C GLU A 316 15.02 -21.09 -18.43
N PRO A 317 16.21 -21.73 -18.53
CA PRO A 317 17.02 -21.68 -19.74
C PRO A 317 16.28 -22.27 -20.95
N ASP A 318 16.44 -21.65 -22.11
CA ASP A 318 15.89 -22.10 -23.38
C ASP A 318 16.88 -21.86 -24.55
N ALA A 319 16.43 -22.04 -25.79
CA ALA A 319 17.27 -21.88 -26.98
C ALA A 319 17.69 -20.41 -27.27
N GLN A 320 17.02 -19.43 -26.65
CA GLN A 320 17.27 -18.00 -26.81
C GLN A 320 18.02 -17.39 -25.60
N GLY A 321 18.10 -18.11 -24.48
CA GLY A 321 18.84 -17.72 -23.28
C GLY A 321 18.13 -18.21 -22.02
N GLN A 322 17.51 -17.30 -21.27
CA GLN A 322 16.65 -17.58 -20.13
C GLN A 322 15.31 -16.88 -20.34
N SER A 323 14.24 -17.67 -20.32
CA SER A 323 12.87 -17.19 -20.43
C SER A 323 12.50 -16.19 -19.29
N PHE A 324 11.51 -15.34 -19.54
CA PHE A 324 10.92 -14.47 -18.53
C PHE A 324 9.45 -14.26 -18.86
N PHE A 325 8.57 -15.11 -18.30
CA PHE A 325 7.12 -15.01 -18.55
C PHE A 325 6.32 -15.53 -17.36
N PHE A 326 5.03 -15.19 -17.31
CA PHE A 326 4.13 -15.66 -16.26
C PHE A 326 3.41 -16.95 -16.68
N ARG A 327 3.28 -17.92 -15.78
CA ARG A 327 2.45 -19.11 -15.98
C ARG A 327 1.28 -19.07 -14.99
N LEU A 328 0.06 -18.88 -15.51
CA LEU A 328 -1.18 -18.77 -14.72
C LEU A 328 -2.01 -20.04 -14.88
N ASN A 329 -2.29 -20.74 -13.77
CA ASN A 329 -3.06 -21.99 -13.77
C ASN A 329 -2.50 -23.05 -14.75
N GLY A 330 -1.18 -23.07 -14.94
CA GLY A 330 -0.48 -23.96 -15.87
C GLY A 330 -0.37 -23.44 -17.31
N ILE A 331 -0.93 -22.28 -17.64
CA ILE A 331 -0.93 -21.70 -18.98
C ILE A 331 0.05 -20.52 -19.07
N PRO A 332 1.01 -20.51 -20.02
CA PRO A 332 1.85 -19.35 -20.29
C PRO A 332 1.05 -18.10 -20.66
N VAL A 333 1.41 -16.96 -20.10
CA VAL A 333 0.76 -15.67 -20.32
C VAL A 333 1.72 -14.71 -21.01
N PHE A 334 1.36 -14.28 -22.21
CA PHE A 334 1.99 -13.11 -22.82
C PHE A 334 1.44 -11.84 -22.16
N ALA A 335 2.29 -11.16 -21.39
CA ALA A 335 1.93 -9.92 -20.70
C ALA A 335 1.77 -8.77 -21.72
N LYS A 336 0.60 -8.13 -21.70
CA LYS A 336 0.24 -6.99 -22.54
C LYS A 336 -0.23 -5.88 -21.63
N GLY A 337 0.44 -4.74 -21.66
CA GLY A 337 0.25 -3.77 -20.59
C GLY A 337 1.04 -2.49 -20.78
N ALA A 338 1.10 -1.75 -19.68
CA ALA A 338 1.86 -0.51 -19.57
C ALA A 338 2.43 -0.37 -18.14
N ASN A 339 3.37 0.56 -18.00
CA ASN A 339 3.80 1.07 -16.69
C ASN A 339 2.77 2.08 -16.18
N TYR A 340 2.36 1.93 -14.93
CA TYR A 340 1.43 2.78 -14.23
C TYR A 340 2.19 3.69 -13.25
N ILE A 341 1.93 4.99 -13.35
CA ILE A 341 2.42 6.03 -12.45
C ILE A 341 1.22 6.68 -11.73
N PRO A 342 1.44 7.43 -10.63
CA PRO A 342 0.37 8.16 -9.96
C PRO A 342 -0.41 9.06 -10.93
N GLN A 343 -1.74 9.05 -10.84
CA GLN A 343 -2.63 9.79 -11.74
C GLN A 343 -2.61 11.33 -11.53
N ASP A 344 -2.05 11.81 -10.42
CA ASP A 344 -1.95 13.24 -10.07
C ASP A 344 -0.75 13.43 -9.11
N ASN A 345 -0.17 14.63 -9.07
CA ASN A 345 0.83 14.99 -8.07
C ASN A 345 0.26 15.04 -6.64
N PHE A 346 -1.04 15.27 -6.54
CA PHE A 346 -1.80 15.27 -5.32
C PHE A 346 -2.79 14.11 -5.35
N VAL A 347 -2.27 12.90 -5.16
CA VAL A 347 -3.01 11.61 -5.24
C VAL A 347 -4.29 11.53 -4.38
N THR A 348 -4.44 12.39 -3.39
CA THR A 348 -5.66 12.55 -2.58
C THR A 348 -6.84 13.10 -3.39
N ARG A 349 -6.61 13.81 -4.49
CA ARG A 349 -7.65 14.35 -5.38
C ARG A 349 -8.30 13.28 -6.27
N ILE A 350 -7.61 12.17 -6.49
CA ILE A 350 -8.09 11.13 -7.40
C ILE A 350 -9.22 10.35 -6.76
N SER A 351 -10.41 10.50 -7.35
CA SER A 351 -11.63 9.82 -6.92
C SER A 351 -11.68 8.36 -7.37
N ASP A 352 -12.45 7.55 -6.66
CA ASP A 352 -12.74 6.16 -7.03
C ASP A 352 -13.30 6.03 -8.45
N THR A 353 -14.09 7.01 -8.90
CA THR A 353 -14.63 7.06 -10.27
C THR A 353 -13.53 7.21 -11.30
N GLN A 354 -12.48 7.99 -11.02
CA GLN A 354 -11.33 8.14 -11.92
C GLN A 354 -10.53 6.83 -12.01
N TYR A 355 -10.28 6.15 -10.88
CA TYR A 355 -9.68 4.81 -10.88
C TYR A 355 -10.49 3.82 -11.73
N ARG A 356 -11.81 3.78 -11.52
CA ARG A 356 -12.72 2.92 -12.31
C ARG A 356 -12.62 3.24 -13.80
N SER A 357 -12.68 4.51 -14.18
CA SER A 357 -12.62 4.90 -15.58
C SER A 357 -11.29 4.53 -16.23
N LEU A 358 -10.16 4.74 -15.53
CA LEU A 358 -8.85 4.43 -16.08
C LEU A 358 -8.66 2.92 -16.26
N LEU A 359 -8.93 2.13 -15.22
CA LEU A 359 -8.72 0.68 -15.30
C LEU A 359 -9.72 -0.02 -16.22
N GLN A 360 -10.93 0.51 -16.36
CA GLN A 360 -11.87 0.05 -17.38
C GLN A 360 -11.31 0.29 -18.80
N LYS A 361 -10.73 1.47 -19.08
CA LYS A 361 -10.06 1.74 -20.36
C LYS A 361 -8.85 0.83 -20.59
N THR A 362 -8.07 0.56 -19.54
CA THR A 362 -6.97 -0.43 -19.57
C THR A 362 -7.49 -1.80 -20.02
N ALA A 363 -8.60 -2.27 -19.43
CA ALA A 363 -9.22 -3.52 -19.81
C ALA A 363 -9.78 -3.49 -21.25
N GLU A 364 -10.39 -2.38 -21.68
CA GLU A 364 -10.90 -2.19 -23.05
C GLU A 364 -9.78 -2.19 -24.09
N ALA A 365 -8.58 -1.72 -23.73
CA ALA A 365 -7.37 -1.81 -24.52
C ALA A 365 -6.78 -3.24 -24.59
N ASN A 366 -7.47 -4.25 -24.06
CA ASN A 366 -7.06 -5.65 -24.03
C ASN A 366 -5.74 -5.92 -23.28
N MET A 367 -5.38 -5.01 -22.36
CA MET A 367 -4.26 -5.22 -21.44
C MET A 367 -4.64 -6.28 -20.39
N ASN A 368 -3.66 -7.08 -19.99
CA ASN A 368 -3.78 -8.10 -18.95
C ASN A 368 -2.74 -7.94 -17.83
N MET A 369 -1.88 -6.92 -17.90
CA MET A 369 -0.92 -6.58 -16.85
C MET A 369 -0.68 -5.07 -16.75
N LEU A 370 -0.46 -4.57 -15.53
CA LEU A 370 0.11 -3.25 -15.27
C LEU A 370 1.32 -3.40 -14.36
N ARG A 371 2.37 -2.60 -14.60
CA ARG A 371 3.50 -2.45 -13.66
C ARG A 371 3.33 -1.17 -12.85
N VAL A 372 3.10 -1.30 -11.54
CA VAL A 372 3.09 -0.14 -10.63
C VAL A 372 4.54 0.24 -10.35
N TRP A 373 4.98 1.33 -10.97
CA TRP A 373 6.37 1.75 -11.01
C TRP A 373 6.89 2.32 -9.67
N GLY A 374 8.14 1.99 -9.31
CA GLY A 374 8.71 2.19 -7.98
C GLY A 374 8.99 3.63 -7.52
N GLY A 375 8.92 4.68 -8.34
CA GLY A 375 9.02 6.05 -7.81
C GLY A 375 7.66 6.69 -7.47
N GLY A 376 6.57 5.93 -7.62
CA GLY A 376 5.20 6.36 -7.33
C GLY A 376 4.78 6.14 -5.88
N ILE A 377 3.62 5.51 -5.71
CA ILE A 377 3.05 5.08 -4.42
C ILE A 377 2.59 3.62 -4.52
N TYR A 378 2.52 2.92 -3.39
CA TYR A 378 1.63 1.76 -3.30
C TYR A 378 0.20 2.26 -3.37
N GLU A 379 -0.52 1.84 -4.41
CA GLU A 379 -1.85 2.38 -4.73
C GLU A 379 -2.93 2.15 -3.66
N LYS A 380 -4.07 2.83 -3.83
CA LYS A 380 -5.29 2.64 -3.02
C LYS A 380 -5.85 1.23 -3.20
N ASP A 381 -6.55 0.70 -2.20
CA ASP A 381 -7.12 -0.67 -2.25
C ASP A 381 -8.05 -0.84 -3.47
N ILE A 382 -8.84 0.18 -3.82
CA ILE A 382 -9.71 0.16 -5.01
C ILE A 382 -8.95 -0.13 -6.33
N PHE A 383 -7.69 0.29 -6.46
CA PHE A 383 -6.89 -0.04 -7.64
C PHE A 383 -6.73 -1.55 -7.78
N TYR A 384 -6.36 -2.23 -6.70
CA TYR A 384 -6.16 -3.68 -6.70
C TYR A 384 -7.48 -4.44 -6.79
N ASP A 385 -8.54 -3.96 -6.12
CA ASP A 385 -9.89 -4.54 -6.25
C ASP A 385 -10.40 -4.49 -7.72
N LEU A 386 -10.10 -3.40 -8.43
CA LEU A 386 -10.42 -3.27 -9.84
C LEU A 386 -9.55 -4.17 -10.71
N CYS A 387 -8.24 -4.26 -10.44
CA CYS A 387 -7.35 -5.18 -11.14
C CYS A 387 -7.78 -6.64 -10.95
N ASP A 388 -8.17 -7.02 -9.72
CA ASP A 388 -8.73 -8.33 -9.40
C ASP A 388 -9.98 -8.63 -10.23
N SER A 389 -10.95 -7.71 -10.24
CA SER A 389 -12.24 -7.93 -10.92
C SER A 389 -12.14 -7.87 -12.45
N LEU A 390 -11.21 -7.08 -12.99
CA LEU A 390 -10.98 -6.93 -14.43
C LEU A 390 -10.00 -7.97 -14.99
N GLY A 391 -9.38 -8.80 -14.14
CA GLY A 391 -8.38 -9.77 -14.57
C GLY A 391 -7.07 -9.13 -15.03
N ILE A 392 -6.70 -7.97 -14.48
CA ILE A 392 -5.44 -7.28 -14.81
C ILE A 392 -4.41 -7.69 -13.77
N MET A 393 -3.36 -8.41 -14.17
CA MET A 393 -2.24 -8.74 -13.29
C MET A 393 -1.45 -7.48 -12.91
N VAL A 394 -0.80 -7.51 -11.75
CA VAL A 394 -0.02 -6.40 -11.22
C VAL A 394 1.40 -6.86 -10.94
N TRP A 395 2.35 -6.26 -11.64
CA TRP A 395 3.75 -6.22 -11.26
C TRP A 395 3.92 -5.06 -10.28
N GLN A 396 4.22 -5.35 -9.02
CA GLN A 396 4.31 -4.36 -7.96
C GLN A 396 5.78 -4.09 -7.60
N ASP A 397 6.30 -2.93 -8.00
CA ASP A 397 7.58 -2.47 -7.46
C ASP A 397 7.41 -2.06 -5.98
N PHE A 398 8.45 -2.21 -5.16
CA PHE A 398 8.58 -1.41 -3.94
C PHE A 398 9.00 0.02 -4.31
N MET A 399 8.73 0.98 -3.43
CA MET A 399 8.83 2.39 -3.76
C MET A 399 10.28 2.93 -3.78
N PHE A 400 11.09 2.42 -4.70
CA PHE A 400 12.47 2.75 -4.98
C PHE A 400 12.69 2.88 -6.50
N ALA A 401 13.35 3.95 -6.95
CA ALA A 401 13.60 4.17 -8.37
C ALA A 401 14.81 5.07 -8.65
N CYS A 402 15.61 4.66 -9.64
CA CYS A 402 16.69 5.41 -10.30
C CYS A 402 17.64 6.07 -9.29
N ALA A 403 18.05 5.36 -8.25
CA ALA A 403 18.84 5.90 -7.16
C ALA A 403 19.58 4.81 -6.36
N MET A 404 20.53 5.23 -5.52
CA MET A 404 21.05 4.38 -4.45
C MET A 404 20.56 4.89 -3.10
N TYR A 405 20.25 3.96 -2.19
CA TYR A 405 19.57 4.27 -0.94
C TYR A 405 20.49 4.03 0.27
N PRO A 406 20.24 4.72 1.41
CA PRO A 406 21.02 4.52 2.63
C PRO A 406 20.99 3.06 3.10
N GLY A 407 22.10 2.60 3.70
CA GLY A 407 22.24 1.23 4.20
C GLY A 407 22.35 1.11 5.71
N ASP A 408 22.18 2.19 6.45
CA ASP A 408 22.22 2.18 7.91
C ASP A 408 21.04 1.38 8.50
N SER A 409 21.15 1.04 9.79
CA SER A 409 20.13 0.22 10.46
C SER A 409 18.80 0.94 10.61
N ALA A 410 18.78 2.26 10.81
CA ALA A 410 17.53 3.00 10.97
C ALA A 410 16.74 3.01 9.66
N PHE A 411 17.40 3.27 8.53
CA PHE A 411 16.77 3.20 7.21
C PHE A 411 16.26 1.79 6.89
N ASN A 412 17.09 0.75 7.09
CA ASN A 412 16.69 -0.63 6.81
C ASN A 412 15.53 -1.09 7.70
N ASN A 413 15.51 -0.73 8.97
CA ASN A 413 14.41 -1.08 9.87
C ASN A 413 13.10 -0.38 9.45
N ASN A 414 13.18 0.90 9.06
CA ASN A 414 12.03 1.64 8.57
C ASN A 414 11.46 1.02 7.28
N VAL A 415 12.32 0.72 6.30
CA VAL A 415 11.92 0.02 5.06
C VAL A 415 11.39 -1.38 5.34
N SER A 416 11.96 -2.10 6.30
CA SER A 416 11.49 -3.45 6.65
C SER A 416 10.04 -3.44 7.12
N GLU A 417 9.66 -2.46 7.94
CA GLU A 417 8.27 -2.32 8.38
C GLU A 417 7.35 -1.87 7.25
N GLU A 418 7.79 -0.94 6.38
CA GLU A 418 7.06 -0.59 5.15
C GLU A 418 6.77 -1.82 4.29
N VAL A 419 7.81 -2.60 3.96
CA VAL A 419 7.70 -3.81 3.12
C VAL A 419 6.79 -4.82 3.80
N ARG A 420 6.90 -5.01 5.12
CA ARG A 420 6.05 -5.91 5.89
C ARG A 420 4.59 -5.50 5.83
N GLU A 421 4.29 -4.23 6.08
CA GLU A 421 2.93 -3.72 6.09
C GLU A 421 2.30 -3.78 4.68
N GLN A 422 3.04 -3.41 3.64
CA GLN A 422 2.53 -3.43 2.26
C GLN A 422 2.33 -4.84 1.71
N THR A 423 3.24 -5.76 2.01
CA THR A 423 3.05 -7.18 1.63
C THR A 423 1.86 -7.79 2.36
N ILE A 424 1.69 -7.52 3.66
CA ILE A 424 0.49 -7.97 4.42
C ILE A 424 -0.80 -7.38 3.82
N ARG A 425 -0.80 -6.09 3.45
CA ARG A 425 -1.97 -5.44 2.86
C ARG A 425 -2.37 -6.05 1.53
N LEU A 426 -1.39 -6.32 0.65
CA LEU A 426 -1.67 -6.67 -0.74
C LEU A 426 -1.69 -8.16 -1.06
N ARG A 427 -1.15 -9.03 -0.18
CA ARG A 427 -1.00 -10.48 -0.42
C ARG A 427 -2.30 -11.27 -0.67
N ASN A 428 -3.47 -10.69 -0.37
CA ASN A 428 -4.73 -11.38 -0.63
C ASN A 428 -5.30 -11.10 -2.03
N HIS A 429 -4.84 -10.04 -2.71
CA HIS A 429 -5.29 -9.73 -4.07
C HIS A 429 -4.80 -10.78 -5.06
N PRO A 430 -5.68 -11.45 -5.82
CA PRO A 430 -5.27 -12.36 -6.86
C PRO A 430 -4.47 -11.73 -7.99
N CYS A 431 -4.63 -10.42 -8.24
CA CYS A 431 -3.93 -9.70 -9.30
C CYS A 431 -2.43 -9.56 -9.07
N ILE A 432 -1.94 -9.55 -7.83
CA ILE A 432 -0.51 -9.40 -7.54
C ILE A 432 0.25 -10.60 -8.10
N ALA A 433 1.01 -10.34 -9.15
CA ALA A 433 1.73 -11.34 -9.93
C ALA A 433 3.20 -11.42 -9.56
N LEU A 434 3.82 -10.28 -9.24
CA LEU A 434 5.23 -10.16 -8.96
C LEU A 434 5.49 -9.04 -7.96
N TRP A 435 6.38 -9.28 -7.01
CA TRP A 435 7.03 -8.23 -6.24
C TRP A 435 8.37 -7.88 -6.86
N CYS A 436 8.65 -6.59 -7.09
CA CYS A 436 9.91 -6.14 -7.65
C CYS A 436 10.61 -5.16 -6.71
N GLY A 437 11.90 -5.33 -6.47
CA GLY A 437 12.65 -4.56 -5.47
C GLY A 437 12.71 -3.06 -5.78
N ASN A 438 12.94 -2.69 -7.04
CA ASN A 438 13.09 -1.30 -7.46
C ASN A 438 13.01 -1.14 -9.00
N ASN A 439 12.94 0.11 -9.45
CA ASN A 439 13.16 0.49 -10.83
C ASN A 439 14.60 0.97 -11.08
N GLU A 440 15.33 0.29 -11.96
CA GLU A 440 16.61 0.72 -12.57
C GLU A 440 17.74 1.07 -11.62
N ASN A 441 17.68 0.72 -10.33
CA ASN A 441 18.78 1.06 -9.41
C ASN A 441 20.07 0.30 -9.77
N ASP A 442 19.96 -1.00 -10.09
CA ASP A 442 21.13 -1.80 -10.51
C ASP A 442 21.67 -1.35 -11.87
N GLU A 443 20.76 -1.07 -12.80
CA GLU A 443 21.12 -0.55 -14.12
C GLU A 443 21.84 0.79 -14.01
N GLY A 444 21.30 1.72 -13.24
CA GLY A 444 21.91 3.02 -13.01
C GLY A 444 23.28 2.90 -12.35
N TRP A 445 23.41 2.03 -11.35
CA TRP A 445 24.68 1.78 -10.70
C TRP A 445 25.73 1.25 -11.68
N LYS A 446 25.38 0.27 -12.52
CA LYS A 446 26.34 -0.36 -13.41
C LYS A 446 26.67 0.49 -14.64
N ASN A 447 25.73 1.30 -15.11
CA ASN A 447 25.79 1.82 -16.49
C ASN A 447 25.54 3.32 -16.67
N TRP A 448 25.09 4.07 -15.67
CA TRP A 448 24.85 5.53 -15.84
C TRP A 448 26.08 6.39 -15.49
N GLY A 449 27.20 5.76 -15.14
CA GLY A 449 28.47 6.46 -14.92
C GLY A 449 28.59 7.16 -13.56
N TRP A 450 27.68 6.88 -12.62
CA TRP A 450 27.62 7.51 -11.30
C TRP A 450 28.94 7.46 -10.53
N GLN A 451 29.70 6.36 -10.59
CA GLN A 451 30.97 6.24 -9.89
C GLN A 451 31.98 7.29 -10.35
N LYS A 452 31.97 7.63 -11.65
CA LYS A 452 32.81 8.68 -12.22
C LYS A 452 32.25 10.06 -11.92
N GLU A 453 30.95 10.25 -12.11
CA GLU A 453 30.25 11.52 -11.89
C GLU A 453 30.42 12.03 -10.44
N TYR A 454 30.21 11.14 -9.46
CA TYR A 454 30.33 11.47 -8.04
C TYR A 454 31.74 11.26 -7.47
N GLY A 455 32.71 10.82 -8.29
CA GLY A 455 34.10 10.67 -7.90
C GLY A 455 34.35 9.66 -6.77
N TYR A 456 33.59 8.56 -6.72
CA TYR A 456 33.70 7.58 -5.63
C TYR A 456 35.06 6.88 -5.64
N ASN A 457 35.65 6.76 -4.45
CA ASN A 457 36.74 5.83 -4.27
C ASN A 457 36.21 4.38 -4.21
N ARG A 458 37.12 3.41 -4.20
CA ARG A 458 36.76 1.97 -4.17
C ARG A 458 35.95 1.60 -2.92
N LYS A 459 36.28 2.16 -1.76
CA LYS A 459 35.59 1.85 -0.49
C LYS A 459 34.14 2.29 -0.57
N ASP A 460 33.88 3.53 -0.97
CA ASP A 460 32.53 4.09 -1.08
C ASP A 460 31.71 3.32 -2.11
N SER A 461 32.31 2.99 -3.26
CA SER A 461 31.65 2.18 -4.30
C SER A 461 31.23 0.79 -3.79
N VAL A 462 32.11 0.12 -3.04
CA VAL A 462 31.81 -1.19 -2.46
C VAL A 462 30.72 -1.09 -1.40
N GLU A 463 30.76 -0.07 -0.54
CA GLU A 463 29.77 0.15 0.51
C GLU A 463 28.38 0.42 -0.07
N ILE A 464 28.27 1.32 -1.04
CA ILE A 464 27.00 1.68 -1.68
C ILE A 464 26.37 0.46 -2.34
N TYR A 465 27.16 -0.31 -3.11
CA TYR A 465 26.65 -1.53 -3.76
C TYR A 465 26.34 -2.65 -2.76
N HIS A 466 27.12 -2.78 -1.68
CA HIS A 466 26.81 -3.70 -0.60
C HIS A 466 25.46 -3.38 0.05
N ASN A 467 25.19 -2.10 0.31
CA ASN A 467 23.91 -1.65 0.87
C ASN A 467 22.74 -1.96 -0.07
N TYR A 468 22.92 -1.75 -1.38
CA TYR A 468 21.98 -2.17 -2.41
C TYR A 468 21.69 -3.68 -2.36
N MET A 469 22.72 -4.51 -2.40
CA MET A 469 22.59 -5.98 -2.35
C MET A 469 21.95 -6.47 -1.04
N LYS A 470 22.27 -5.81 0.08
CA LYS A 470 21.66 -6.11 1.37
C LYS A 470 20.15 -5.84 1.32
N LEU A 471 19.72 -4.69 0.83
CA LEU A 471 18.31 -4.31 0.83
C LEU A 471 17.50 -5.15 -0.16
N PHE A 472 17.89 -5.14 -1.44
CA PHE A 472 17.12 -5.74 -2.53
C PHE A 472 17.44 -7.22 -2.76
N GLY A 473 18.62 -7.70 -2.36
CA GLY A 473 19.00 -9.11 -2.48
C GLY A 473 18.72 -9.95 -1.23
N THR A 474 18.58 -9.32 -0.05
CA THR A 474 18.42 -10.04 1.23
C THR A 474 17.20 -9.61 2.02
N VAL A 475 17.11 -8.35 2.45
CA VAL A 475 16.11 -7.89 3.43
C VAL A 475 14.68 -7.99 2.88
N ILE A 476 14.42 -7.39 1.72
CA ILE A 476 13.10 -7.40 1.08
C ILE A 476 12.63 -8.84 0.76
N PRO A 477 13.40 -9.69 0.05
CA PRO A 477 12.96 -11.04 -0.26
C PRO A 477 12.73 -11.90 0.99
N GLN A 478 13.50 -11.70 2.08
CA GLN A 478 13.24 -12.39 3.34
C GLN A 478 11.89 -12.03 3.95
N ILE A 479 11.49 -10.76 3.89
CA ILE A 479 10.18 -10.32 4.40
C ILE A 479 9.04 -10.88 3.53
N ILE A 480 9.22 -10.90 2.20
CA ILE A 480 8.25 -11.52 1.28
C ILE A 480 8.12 -13.01 1.58
N ALA A 481 9.22 -13.72 1.78
CA ALA A 481 9.20 -15.15 2.15
C ALA A 481 8.45 -15.41 3.47
N GLN A 482 8.40 -14.44 4.39
CA GLN A 482 7.63 -14.54 5.64
C GLN A 482 6.14 -14.23 5.45
N ASN A 483 5.81 -13.26 4.58
CA ASN A 483 4.46 -12.72 4.50
C ASN A 483 3.65 -13.22 3.31
N ASP A 484 4.30 -13.62 2.21
CA ASP A 484 3.69 -13.94 0.92
C ASP A 484 4.57 -14.94 0.14
N SER A 485 4.98 -16.03 0.80
CA SER A 485 5.95 -17.02 0.30
C SER A 485 5.60 -17.68 -1.03
N GLY A 486 4.34 -17.59 -1.47
CA GLY A 486 3.87 -18.11 -2.75
C GLY A 486 4.04 -17.16 -3.92
N ARG A 487 4.53 -15.92 -3.73
CA ARG A 487 4.77 -14.96 -4.81
C ARG A 487 6.23 -14.93 -5.24
N SER A 488 6.43 -14.77 -6.55
CA SER A 488 7.75 -14.50 -7.13
C SER A 488 8.28 -13.12 -6.71
N TYR A 489 9.60 -13.01 -6.66
CA TYR A 489 10.31 -11.76 -6.38
C TYR A 489 11.39 -11.51 -7.44
N HIS A 490 11.47 -10.26 -7.92
CA HIS A 490 12.50 -9.80 -8.86
C HIS A 490 13.29 -8.63 -8.22
N PRO A 491 14.64 -8.67 -8.15
CA PRO A 491 15.38 -7.70 -7.35
C PRO A 491 15.40 -6.27 -7.94
N SER A 492 15.40 -6.11 -9.26
CA SER A 492 15.42 -4.81 -9.94
C SER A 492 14.97 -4.97 -11.38
N SER A 493 14.16 -4.04 -11.87
CA SER A 493 13.69 -4.00 -13.25
C SER A 493 14.35 -2.81 -13.96
N PRO A 494 15.14 -3.01 -15.04
CA PRO A 494 15.40 -4.28 -15.70
C PRO A 494 16.50 -5.09 -14.99
N ALA A 495 16.51 -6.41 -15.22
CA ALA A 495 17.62 -7.27 -14.84
C ALA A 495 18.92 -6.89 -15.56
N THR A 496 18.82 -6.47 -16.83
CA THR A 496 19.93 -5.96 -17.63
C THR A 496 19.41 -4.90 -18.60
N GLY A 497 19.95 -3.69 -18.54
CA GLY A 497 19.61 -2.62 -19.48
C GLY A 497 20.07 -2.88 -20.91
N TRP A 498 19.39 -2.18 -21.83
CA TRP A 498 19.56 -2.25 -23.28
C TRP A 498 20.96 -1.85 -23.76
N GLY A 499 21.24 -2.13 -25.04
CA GLY A 499 22.56 -1.90 -25.65
C GLY A 499 23.59 -2.99 -25.34
N ARG A 500 23.19 -4.06 -24.63
CA ARG A 500 24.02 -5.21 -24.29
C ARG A 500 23.39 -6.50 -24.81
N PRO A 501 24.16 -7.45 -25.37
CA PRO A 501 23.62 -8.70 -25.91
C PRO A 501 22.75 -9.47 -24.90
N ASP A 502 23.18 -9.56 -23.65
CA ASP A 502 22.49 -10.32 -22.60
C ASP A 502 21.12 -9.73 -22.22
N ALA A 503 20.88 -8.45 -22.49
CA ALA A 503 19.59 -7.78 -22.23
C ALA A 503 18.45 -8.36 -23.07
N TYR A 504 18.77 -8.99 -24.20
CA TYR A 504 17.79 -9.57 -25.11
C TYR A 504 17.67 -11.09 -24.97
N THR A 505 18.46 -11.69 -24.08
CA THR A 505 18.48 -13.14 -23.86
C THR A 505 18.15 -13.54 -22.43
N THR A 506 18.17 -12.60 -21.46
CA THR A 506 17.96 -12.92 -20.03
C THR A 506 17.13 -11.85 -19.33
N GLY A 507 16.06 -12.27 -18.65
CA GLY A 507 15.26 -11.38 -17.79
C GLY A 507 14.37 -10.40 -18.57
N ASP A 508 14.06 -9.28 -17.93
CA ASP A 508 13.34 -8.15 -18.51
C ASP A 508 14.28 -7.03 -18.98
N VAL A 509 13.81 -6.23 -19.93
CA VAL A 509 14.57 -5.14 -20.54
C VAL A 509 13.76 -3.85 -20.55
N HIS A 510 14.42 -2.73 -20.25
CA HIS A 510 13.90 -1.39 -20.54
C HIS A 510 14.58 -0.88 -21.80
N TYR A 511 13.89 -0.99 -22.94
CA TYR A 511 14.46 -0.57 -24.22
C TYR A 511 14.26 0.92 -24.47
N TRP A 512 15.26 1.72 -24.15
CA TRP A 512 15.26 3.17 -24.37
C TRP A 512 16.01 3.60 -25.64
N GLY A 513 16.40 2.65 -26.50
CA GLY A 513 17.11 2.92 -27.75
C GLY A 513 16.37 3.88 -28.69
N VAL A 514 15.05 3.79 -28.78
CA VAL A 514 14.24 4.67 -29.66
C VAL A 514 14.25 6.13 -29.20
N TRP A 515 13.89 6.39 -27.94
CA TRP A 515 13.77 7.77 -27.44
C TRP A 515 15.13 8.35 -27.02
N TRP A 516 15.80 7.73 -26.05
CA TRP A 516 17.08 8.22 -25.53
C TRP A 516 18.24 7.92 -26.47
N GLY A 517 18.23 6.73 -27.10
CA GLY A 517 19.24 6.36 -28.10
C GLY A 517 19.00 6.96 -29.49
N MET A 518 17.87 7.65 -29.71
CA MET A 518 17.46 8.26 -30.98
C MET A 518 17.36 7.27 -32.16
N GLU A 519 17.15 5.99 -31.89
CA GLU A 519 16.87 5.00 -32.92
C GLU A 519 15.48 5.21 -33.55
N PRO A 520 15.27 4.81 -34.81
CA PRO A 520 13.95 4.92 -35.44
C PRO A 520 12.94 3.94 -34.81
N PHE A 521 11.65 4.31 -34.85
CA PHE A 521 10.53 3.48 -34.39
C PHE A 521 10.31 2.20 -35.23
N GLU A 522 10.84 2.16 -36.45
CA GLU A 522 10.62 1.08 -37.42
C GLU A 522 11.60 -0.11 -37.25
N ASN A 523 12.51 -0.03 -36.26
CA ASN A 523 13.53 -1.05 -36.01
C ASN A 523 12.97 -2.37 -35.45
#